data_AF-A0A1D2R572-F1
#
_entry.id   AF-A0A1D2R572-F1
#
_cell.length_a   1.000
_cell.length_b   1.000
_cell.length_c   1.000
_cell.angle_alpha   90.00
_cell.angle_beta   90.00
_cell.angle_gamma   90.00
#
_symmetry.space_group_name_H-M   'P 1'
#
loop_
_entity.id
_entity.type
_entity.pdbx_description
1 polymer ?
#
loop_
_entity_poly.entity_id
_entity_poly.type
_entity_poly.pdbx_seq_one_letter_code
_entity_poly.pdbx_strand_id
1 'polypeptide(L)'
;MAFKRKSYKDITEDIVMQLTKGILKEKHDFKENRFKYMLSNTPVKDIVKIEGALNGIHNVFKKDTDYRLSGNMVEWIPAGDMPDIGTEFHVNYTFSEPSGITDVNPGSVTRTIVEAVSREIDFLYAQMNYVYLSGFIDTSTGNALDLVVSLLGITRKPAEPASGHVTFGRNTPPSETVKSGETHLYDRKKYYGLKSIPVKDISRVKGNLNGKSHTFVKGADYVLKDDLVMWMVDGKKPDKNTVFYVDYIGYEEIKIPEGTKVSTYSREPKNVRTFETTNDEILKMSGEDKWEVDIPVKALVSGKSGNVYAGAITVMPQPPKGIEYVINKKDILNAAPAETDEELRNRAKHALEVAGKATLVSLKSSIEGVEGVRSVIVEDMPDGVAGIVRVIVSGGDEEEINKVIEDTRSAGIKVEFERPTVVDADVTMTVILDKGVEPLPVEKTIDSNIREYISSLNIGDDVMYGKIISTVLSIQGVYDIPKIRINGGKENIKIKSWERAEARDIKISTKFK
;
A
#
# COMPACT_ATOMS: atom_id res chain seq x y z
N MET A 1 4.62 -29.78 15.26
CA MET A 1 4.89 -30.74 14.17
C MET A 1 4.52 -30.07 12.86
N ALA A 2 5.38 -30.11 11.84
CA ALA A 2 5.03 -29.62 10.52
C ALA A 2 4.09 -30.61 9.82
N PHE A 3 2.99 -30.14 9.25
CA PHE A 3 2.11 -31.00 8.45
C PHE A 3 2.83 -31.41 7.16
N LYS A 4 2.85 -32.72 6.86
CA LYS A 4 3.40 -33.25 5.61
C LYS A 4 2.29 -33.91 4.80
N ARG A 5 2.00 -33.32 3.64
CA ARG A 5 1.05 -33.87 2.67
C ARG A 5 1.55 -35.24 2.17
N LYS A 6 0.70 -36.27 2.20
CA LYS A 6 0.94 -37.51 1.46
C LYS A 6 0.44 -37.36 0.03
N SER A 7 1.20 -37.83 -0.95
CA SER A 7 0.77 -37.81 -2.35
C SER A 7 -0.18 -38.96 -2.63
N TYR A 8 -0.97 -38.84 -3.71
CA TYR A 8 -1.78 -39.92 -4.26
C TYR A 8 -1.00 -41.24 -4.37
N LYS A 9 0.25 -41.18 -4.85
CA LYS A 9 1.09 -42.37 -5.04
C LYS A 9 1.44 -43.03 -3.72
N ASP A 10 1.86 -42.24 -2.72
CA ASP A 10 2.21 -42.73 -1.39
C ASP A 10 1.00 -43.39 -0.72
N ILE A 11 -0.18 -42.75 -0.83
CA ILE A 11 -1.43 -43.27 -0.27
C ILE A 11 -1.82 -44.59 -0.95
N THR A 12 -1.71 -44.65 -2.28
CA THR A 12 -2.03 -45.85 -3.06
C THR A 12 -1.10 -47.00 -2.69
N GLU A 13 0.20 -46.74 -2.58
CA GLU A 13 1.21 -47.74 -2.19
C GLU A 13 0.99 -48.25 -0.76
N ASP A 14 0.72 -47.34 0.19
CA ASP A 14 0.40 -47.69 1.58
C ASP A 14 -0.83 -48.61 1.66
N ILE A 15 -1.93 -48.27 0.98
CA ILE A 15 -3.16 -49.06 1.00
C ILE A 15 -2.95 -50.42 0.30
N VAL A 16 -2.24 -50.46 -0.83
CA VAL A 16 -1.95 -51.71 -1.53
C VAL A 16 -1.06 -52.62 -0.70
N MET A 17 -0.02 -52.09 -0.04
CA MET A 17 0.83 -52.86 0.86
C MET A 17 0.03 -53.45 2.03
N GLN A 18 -0.88 -52.66 2.60
CA GLN A 18 -1.74 -53.11 3.68
C GLN A 18 -2.69 -54.23 3.21
N LEU A 19 -3.33 -54.08 2.06
CA LEU A 19 -4.26 -55.09 1.52
C LEU A 19 -3.55 -56.38 1.12
N THR A 20 -2.43 -56.31 0.42
CA THR A 20 -1.75 -57.48 -0.17
C THR A 20 -0.85 -58.21 0.81
N LYS A 21 -0.13 -57.48 1.66
CA LYS A 21 0.90 -58.04 2.53
C LYS A 21 0.57 -57.91 4.01
N GLY A 22 -0.54 -57.24 4.36
CA GLY A 22 -0.87 -56.94 5.76
C GLY A 22 0.14 -55.98 6.41
N ILE A 23 0.96 -55.29 5.61
CA ILE A 23 2.05 -54.42 6.08
C ILE A 23 1.52 -53.01 6.27
N LEU A 24 1.73 -52.47 7.47
CA LEU A 24 1.42 -51.10 7.84
C LEU A 24 2.72 -50.35 8.12
N LYS A 25 2.78 -49.10 7.66
CA LYS A 25 3.89 -48.17 7.93
C LYS A 25 3.49 -47.20 9.03
N GLU A 26 4.13 -47.30 10.18
CA GLU A 26 3.90 -46.41 11.34
C GLU A 26 5.11 -45.53 11.60
N LYS A 27 4.87 -44.28 11.98
CA LYS A 27 5.91 -43.29 12.30
C LYS A 27 6.07 -43.18 13.81
N HIS A 28 7.33 -43.10 14.26
CA HIS A 28 7.70 -42.75 15.62
C HIS A 28 8.80 -41.69 15.64
N ASP A 29 8.80 -40.85 16.67
CA ASP A 29 9.89 -39.90 16.93
C ASP A 29 10.86 -40.53 17.93
N PHE A 30 12.14 -40.66 17.55
CA PHE A 30 13.17 -41.21 18.41
C PHE A 30 13.57 -40.21 19.49
N LYS A 31 13.42 -40.60 20.75
CA LYS A 31 13.73 -39.77 21.93
C LYS A 31 14.91 -40.33 22.69
N GLU A 32 15.70 -39.43 23.28
CA GLU A 32 16.79 -39.79 24.18
C GLU A 32 16.28 -40.68 25.33
N ASN A 33 17.05 -41.72 25.66
CA ASN A 33 16.73 -42.72 26.69
C ASN A 33 15.42 -43.49 26.48
N ARG A 34 14.81 -43.45 25.29
CA ARG A 34 13.64 -44.27 24.95
C ARG A 34 14.02 -45.35 23.95
N PHE A 35 14.12 -46.58 24.45
CA PHE A 35 14.46 -47.76 23.65
C PHE A 35 13.25 -48.59 23.23
N LYS A 36 12.06 -48.33 23.79
CA LYS A 36 10.84 -49.10 23.48
C LYS A 36 9.73 -48.23 22.91
N TYR A 37 9.16 -48.68 21.80
CA TYR A 37 8.08 -48.00 21.08
C TYR A 37 6.94 -48.98 20.82
N MET A 38 5.78 -48.71 21.40
CA MET A 38 4.57 -49.50 21.20
C MET A 38 4.02 -49.24 19.80
N LEU A 39 3.76 -50.33 19.06
CA LEU A 39 3.09 -50.27 17.76
C LEU A 39 1.58 -50.22 17.97
N SER A 40 0.91 -49.38 17.19
CA SER A 40 -0.49 -49.04 17.41
C SER A 40 -1.43 -50.22 17.13
N ASN A 41 -1.12 -51.06 16.13
CA ASN A 41 -1.95 -52.22 15.77
C ASN A 41 -1.38 -53.50 16.35
N THR A 42 -2.19 -54.21 17.15
CA THR A 42 -1.78 -55.42 17.88
C THR A 42 -2.79 -56.55 17.68
N PRO A 43 -2.38 -57.83 17.76
CA PRO A 43 -1.01 -58.31 17.99
C PRO A 43 -0.09 -58.13 16.77
N VAL A 44 1.12 -57.65 17.00
CA VAL A 44 2.15 -57.52 15.96
C VAL A 44 2.69 -58.90 15.65
N LYS A 45 2.62 -59.32 14.38
CA LYS A 45 3.15 -60.61 13.91
C LYS A 45 4.64 -60.53 13.64
N ASP A 46 5.05 -59.57 12.82
CA ASP A 46 6.47 -59.37 12.50
C ASP A 46 6.77 -57.94 12.06
N ILE A 47 8.01 -57.49 12.30
CA ILE A 47 8.55 -56.25 11.74
C ILE A 47 9.27 -56.57 10.44
N VAL A 48 8.82 -55.97 9.35
CA VAL A 48 9.35 -56.17 7.99
C VAL A 48 10.58 -55.30 7.75
N LYS A 49 10.53 -54.03 8.17
CA LYS A 49 11.61 -53.07 7.95
C LYS A 49 11.50 -51.90 8.93
N ILE A 50 12.63 -51.41 9.44
CA ILE A 50 12.71 -50.12 10.12
C ILE A 50 13.68 -49.22 9.36
N GLU A 51 13.28 -47.98 9.09
CA GLU A 51 14.08 -46.99 8.38
C GLU A 51 14.05 -45.62 9.08
N GLY A 52 15.16 -44.90 9.09
CA GLY A 52 15.30 -43.61 9.79
C GLY A 52 16.63 -42.93 9.46
N ALA A 53 16.97 -41.84 10.16
CA ALA A 53 18.25 -41.17 9.98
C ALA A 53 19.31 -41.74 10.92
N LEU A 54 20.50 -42.01 10.42
CA LEU A 54 21.70 -42.35 11.19
C LEU A 54 22.85 -41.47 10.69
N ASN A 55 23.45 -40.67 11.57
CA ASN A 55 24.46 -39.66 11.25
C ASN A 55 24.00 -38.70 10.13
N GLY A 56 22.71 -38.34 10.12
CA GLY A 56 22.09 -37.45 9.14
C GLY A 56 21.79 -38.10 7.79
N ILE A 57 22.05 -39.40 7.61
CA ILE A 57 21.82 -40.13 6.35
C ILE A 57 20.69 -41.13 6.54
N HIS A 58 19.86 -41.31 5.52
CA HIS A 58 18.82 -42.34 5.53
C HIS A 58 19.45 -43.74 5.64
N ASN A 59 19.06 -44.48 6.67
CA ASN A 59 19.54 -45.83 6.96
C ASN A 59 18.38 -46.81 7.18
N VAL A 60 18.64 -48.08 6.86
CA VAL A 60 17.74 -49.20 7.16
C VAL A 60 18.37 -50.01 8.28
N PHE A 61 17.67 -50.09 9.41
CA PHE A 61 18.15 -50.79 10.59
C PHE A 61 17.97 -52.30 10.44
N LYS A 62 18.88 -53.06 11.03
CA LYS A 62 18.94 -54.52 10.96
C LYS A 62 18.22 -55.16 12.13
N LYS A 63 17.29 -56.05 11.82
CA LYS A 63 16.60 -56.88 12.81
C LYS A 63 17.61 -57.75 13.57
N ASP A 64 17.39 -57.90 14.87
CA ASP A 64 18.20 -58.65 15.85
C ASP A 64 19.63 -58.14 16.06
N THR A 65 20.04 -57.07 15.35
CA THR A 65 21.31 -56.36 15.57
C THR A 65 21.07 -54.97 16.15
N ASP A 66 20.19 -54.20 15.50
CA ASP A 66 19.87 -52.82 15.84
C ASP A 66 18.56 -52.72 16.64
N TYR A 67 17.57 -53.55 16.31
CA TYR A 67 16.29 -53.62 17.00
C TYR A 67 15.74 -55.05 17.04
N ARG A 68 14.79 -55.30 17.93
CA ARG A 68 14.01 -56.55 17.97
C ARG A 68 12.53 -56.28 18.26
N LEU A 69 11.67 -57.21 17.86
CA LEU A 69 10.26 -57.22 18.25
C LEU A 69 10.14 -57.81 19.67
N SER A 70 9.56 -57.05 20.59
CA SER A 70 9.39 -57.41 22.01
C SER A 70 7.91 -57.28 22.37
N GLY A 71 7.17 -58.38 22.23
CA GLY A 71 5.70 -58.37 22.28
C GLY A 71 5.12 -57.53 21.13
N ASN A 72 4.48 -56.42 21.46
CA ASN A 72 3.91 -55.46 20.49
C ASN A 72 4.76 -54.18 20.34
N MET A 73 6.03 -54.22 20.78
CA MET A 73 6.92 -53.06 20.77
C MET A 73 8.15 -53.31 19.91
N VAL A 74 8.62 -52.24 19.25
CA VAL A 74 10.00 -52.16 18.78
C VAL A 74 10.89 -51.89 20.00
N GLU A 75 11.88 -52.75 20.23
CA GLU A 75 12.91 -52.58 21.24
C GLU A 75 14.27 -52.36 20.55
N TRP A 76 14.83 -51.17 20.69
CA TRP A 76 16.17 -50.83 20.22
C TRP A 76 17.23 -51.50 21.11
N ILE A 77 18.24 -52.09 20.48
CA ILE A 77 19.32 -52.79 21.17
C ILE A 77 20.40 -51.76 21.50
N PRO A 78 20.78 -51.57 22.79
CA PRO A 78 21.71 -50.49 23.18
C PRO A 78 23.08 -50.52 22.51
N ALA A 79 23.52 -51.69 22.04
CA ALA A 79 24.81 -51.88 21.36
C ALA A 79 24.72 -51.82 19.82
N GLY A 80 23.52 -51.66 19.27
CA GLY A 80 23.27 -51.56 17.82
C GLY A 80 23.07 -50.12 17.35
N ASP A 81 22.95 -49.95 16.04
CA ASP A 81 22.73 -48.63 15.44
C ASP A 81 21.29 -48.15 15.76
N MET A 82 21.15 -46.89 16.17
CA MET A 82 19.86 -46.29 16.52
C MET A 82 19.62 -45.02 15.70
N PRO A 83 18.36 -44.59 15.50
CA PRO A 83 18.08 -43.34 14.83
C PRO A 83 18.70 -42.15 15.58
N ASP A 84 19.05 -41.11 14.85
CA ASP A 84 19.58 -39.88 15.45
C ASP A 84 18.56 -39.29 16.44
N ILE A 85 19.03 -38.84 17.60
CA ILE A 85 18.16 -38.29 18.66
C ILE A 85 17.34 -37.11 18.12
N GLY A 86 16.03 -37.16 18.33
CA GLY A 86 15.10 -36.14 17.85
C GLY A 86 14.66 -36.31 16.41
N THR A 87 15.11 -37.36 15.71
CA THR A 87 14.67 -37.68 14.34
C THR A 87 13.54 -38.70 14.30
N GLU A 88 12.87 -38.75 13.15
CA GLU A 88 11.75 -39.65 12.89
C GLU A 88 12.26 -40.98 12.32
N PHE A 89 11.66 -42.09 12.74
CA PHE A 89 11.84 -43.40 12.11
C PHE A 89 10.50 -44.04 11.77
N HIS A 90 10.50 -44.88 10.74
CA HIS A 90 9.31 -45.57 10.24
C HIS A 90 9.46 -47.07 10.42
N VAL A 91 8.41 -47.70 10.93
CA VAL A 91 8.33 -49.13 11.18
C VAL A 91 7.29 -49.71 10.23
N ASN A 92 7.73 -50.57 9.32
CA ASN A 92 6.88 -51.40 8.49
C ASN A 92 6.66 -52.73 9.20
N TYR A 93 5.45 -53.04 9.63
CA TYR A 93 5.13 -54.26 10.37
C TYR A 93 3.82 -54.89 9.93
N THR A 94 3.66 -56.17 10.25
CA THR A 94 2.44 -56.95 9.97
C THR A 94 1.69 -57.21 11.27
N PHE A 95 0.35 -57.14 11.23
CA PHE A 95 -0.51 -57.37 12.40
C PHE A 95 -1.75 -58.23 12.08
N SER A 96 -1.99 -58.52 10.81
CA SER A 96 -3.11 -59.35 10.33
C SER A 96 -2.63 -60.36 9.27
N GLU A 97 -3.44 -61.39 8.99
CA GLU A 97 -3.22 -62.28 7.85
C GLU A 97 -3.38 -61.48 6.54
N PRO A 98 -2.59 -61.76 5.49
CA PRO A 98 -2.85 -61.21 4.16
C PRO A 98 -4.29 -61.48 3.73
N SER A 99 -4.98 -60.49 3.15
CA SER A 99 -6.41 -60.56 2.82
C SER A 99 -6.77 -61.58 1.72
N GLY A 100 -5.78 -62.27 1.14
CA GLY A 100 -5.94 -63.17 0.00
C GLY A 100 -6.10 -62.46 -1.36
N ILE A 101 -6.11 -61.12 -1.37
CA ILE A 101 -6.19 -60.32 -2.60
C ILE A 101 -4.81 -60.31 -3.28
N THR A 102 -4.75 -60.83 -4.50
CA THR A 102 -3.49 -61.02 -5.25
C THR A 102 -3.35 -60.15 -6.48
N ASP A 103 -4.46 -59.76 -7.13
CA ASP A 103 -4.42 -58.92 -8.34
C ASP A 103 -4.52 -57.43 -8.01
N VAL A 104 -3.35 -56.79 -7.89
CA VAL A 104 -3.21 -55.34 -7.64
C VAL A 104 -2.57 -54.60 -8.80
N ASN A 105 -2.55 -55.22 -9.98
CA ASN A 105 -2.04 -54.58 -11.18
C ASN A 105 -2.97 -53.43 -11.62
N PRO A 106 -2.43 -52.41 -12.31
CA PRO A 106 -3.23 -51.39 -12.97
C PRO A 106 -4.35 -52.02 -13.82
N GLY A 107 -5.59 -51.60 -13.61
CA GLY A 107 -6.77 -52.13 -14.29
C GLY A 107 -7.54 -53.23 -13.53
N SER A 108 -7.02 -53.75 -12.42
CA SER A 108 -7.79 -54.68 -11.57
C SER A 108 -8.91 -53.97 -10.81
N VAL A 109 -9.94 -54.72 -10.40
CA VAL A 109 -11.06 -54.17 -9.61
C VAL A 109 -10.54 -53.60 -8.28
N THR A 110 -9.68 -54.34 -7.58
CA THR A 110 -9.05 -53.88 -6.34
C THR A 110 -8.25 -52.60 -6.58
N ARG A 111 -7.40 -52.58 -7.61
CA ARG A 111 -6.56 -51.41 -7.90
C ARG A 111 -7.42 -50.19 -8.21
N THR A 112 -8.47 -50.36 -9.02
CA THR A 112 -9.41 -49.28 -9.37
C THR A 112 -10.10 -48.69 -8.14
N ILE A 113 -10.55 -49.53 -7.20
CA ILE A 113 -11.18 -49.07 -5.96
C ILE A 113 -10.17 -48.32 -5.09
N VAL A 114 -8.96 -48.87 -4.92
CA VAL A 114 -7.91 -48.22 -4.13
C VAL A 114 -7.55 -46.87 -4.73
N GLU A 115 -7.35 -46.79 -6.05
CA GLU A 115 -7.03 -45.55 -6.75
C GLU A 115 -8.14 -44.50 -6.59
N ALA A 116 -9.42 -44.90 -6.67
CA ALA A 116 -10.54 -43.99 -6.42
C ALA A 116 -10.50 -43.43 -4.98
N VAL A 117 -10.30 -44.29 -3.98
CA VAL A 117 -10.21 -43.87 -2.56
C VAL A 117 -8.96 -43.01 -2.32
N SER A 118 -7.81 -43.39 -2.86
CA SER A 118 -6.55 -42.64 -2.73
C SER A 118 -6.65 -41.24 -3.32
N ARG A 119 -7.46 -41.05 -4.38
CA ARG A 119 -7.71 -39.73 -4.97
C ARG A 119 -8.50 -38.83 -4.03
N GLU A 120 -9.53 -39.35 -3.37
CA GLU A 120 -10.30 -38.60 -2.38
C GLU A 120 -9.45 -38.25 -1.14
N ILE A 121 -8.61 -39.20 -0.68
CA ILE A 121 -7.70 -38.96 0.44
C ILE A 121 -6.64 -37.91 0.07
N ASP A 122 -6.07 -37.94 -1.14
CA ASP A 122 -5.12 -36.91 -1.61
C ASP A 122 -5.79 -35.52 -1.66
N PHE A 123 -7.05 -35.45 -2.11
CA PHE A 123 -7.82 -34.21 -2.09
C PHE A 123 -8.02 -33.68 -0.66
N LEU A 124 -8.34 -34.54 0.30
CA LEU A 124 -8.42 -34.21 1.73
C LEU A 124 -7.08 -33.67 2.27
N TYR A 125 -5.97 -34.35 1.95
CA TYR A 125 -4.63 -33.89 2.31
C TYR A 125 -4.30 -32.52 1.69
N ALA A 126 -4.73 -32.26 0.45
CA ALA A 126 -4.56 -30.97 -0.20
C ALA A 126 -5.36 -29.86 0.51
N GLN A 127 -6.61 -30.14 0.91
CA GLN A 127 -7.44 -29.20 1.68
C GLN A 127 -6.82 -28.91 3.07
N MET A 128 -6.37 -29.94 3.78
CA MET A 128 -5.68 -29.76 5.06
C MET A 128 -4.40 -28.94 4.92
N ASN A 129 -3.63 -29.18 3.85
CA ASN A 129 -2.44 -28.38 3.56
C ASN A 129 -2.79 -26.91 3.32
N TYR A 130 -3.86 -26.64 2.57
CA TYR A 130 -4.34 -25.29 2.33
C TYR A 130 -4.73 -24.57 3.63
N VAL A 131 -5.46 -25.26 4.52
CA VAL A 131 -5.83 -24.73 5.85
C VAL A 131 -4.58 -24.47 6.71
N TYR A 132 -3.63 -25.40 6.72
CA TYR A 132 -2.37 -25.23 7.44
C TYR A 132 -1.60 -24.00 6.94
N LEU A 133 -1.44 -23.85 5.62
CA LEU A 133 -0.76 -22.71 5.02
C LEU A 133 -1.52 -21.38 5.21
N SER A 134 -2.84 -21.43 5.38
CA SER A 134 -3.65 -20.24 5.66
C SER A 134 -3.36 -19.61 7.03
N GLY A 135 -2.66 -20.31 7.93
CA GLY A 135 -2.24 -19.78 9.23
C GLY A 135 -0.99 -18.91 9.22
N PHE A 136 -0.27 -18.81 8.10
CA PHE A 136 0.98 -18.05 8.01
C PHE A 136 0.79 -16.78 7.17
N ILE A 137 1.40 -15.68 7.62
CA ILE A 137 1.34 -14.38 6.93
C ILE A 137 1.86 -14.45 5.49
N ASP A 138 2.87 -15.28 5.24
CA ASP A 138 3.49 -15.44 3.92
C ASP A 138 2.61 -16.16 2.90
N THR A 139 1.83 -17.14 3.35
CA THR A 139 1.09 -18.05 2.46
C THR A 139 -0.43 -17.84 2.49
N SER A 140 -0.94 -17.12 3.48
CA SER A 140 -2.36 -16.76 3.57
C SER A 140 -2.78 -15.77 2.49
N THR A 141 -4.05 -15.88 2.07
CA THR A 141 -4.68 -15.03 1.03
C THR A 141 -6.14 -14.73 1.41
N GLY A 142 -6.68 -13.64 0.87
CA GLY A 142 -8.05 -13.17 1.10
C GLY A 142 -8.41 -13.06 2.59
N ASN A 143 -9.57 -13.59 2.96
CA ASN A 143 -10.09 -13.53 4.34
C ASN A 143 -9.15 -14.18 5.37
N ALA A 144 -8.39 -15.21 4.99
CA ALA A 144 -7.44 -15.84 5.90
C ALA A 144 -6.30 -14.88 6.23
N LEU A 145 -5.78 -14.14 5.24
CA LEU A 145 -4.77 -13.11 5.48
C LEU A 145 -5.33 -12.00 6.39
N ASP A 146 -6.57 -11.56 6.14
CA ASP A 146 -7.23 -10.54 6.97
C ASP A 146 -7.33 -10.97 8.44
N LEU A 147 -7.66 -12.24 8.70
CA LEU A 147 -7.69 -12.79 10.06
C LEU A 147 -6.28 -12.86 10.68
N VAL A 148 -5.27 -13.31 9.93
CA VAL A 148 -3.88 -13.39 10.42
C VAL A 148 -3.35 -12.00 10.79
N VAL A 149 -3.53 -10.99 9.93
CA VAL A 149 -3.04 -9.63 10.21
C VAL A 149 -3.86 -8.92 11.28
N SER A 150 -5.12 -9.31 11.51
CA SER A 150 -5.94 -8.76 12.59
C SER A 150 -5.35 -9.04 13.99
N LEU A 151 -4.57 -10.11 14.14
CA LEU A 151 -3.82 -10.39 15.37
C LEU A 151 -2.79 -9.28 15.71
N LEU A 152 -2.33 -8.56 14.69
CA LEU A 152 -1.42 -7.41 14.82
C LEU A 152 -2.18 -6.08 14.97
N GLY A 153 -3.51 -6.09 15.09
CA GLY A 153 -4.35 -4.88 15.11
C GLY A 153 -4.47 -4.18 13.76
N ILE A 154 -4.11 -4.87 12.67
CA ILE A 154 -4.11 -4.32 11.32
C ILE A 154 -5.37 -4.74 10.58
N THR A 155 -6.02 -3.80 9.91
CA THR A 155 -7.16 -4.04 9.03
C THR A 155 -6.85 -3.60 7.61
N ARG A 156 -7.47 -4.28 6.62
CA ARG A 156 -7.30 -3.95 5.20
C ARG A 156 -7.91 -2.60 4.88
N LYS A 157 -7.19 -1.77 4.11
CA LYS A 157 -7.74 -0.49 3.64
C LYS A 157 -8.84 -0.76 2.60
N PRO A 158 -10.08 -0.27 2.82
CA PRO A 158 -11.17 -0.48 1.88
C PRO A 158 -10.93 0.33 0.60
N ALA A 159 -11.64 -0.02 -0.46
CA ALA A 159 -11.67 0.80 -1.67
C ALA A 159 -12.30 2.17 -1.36
N GLU A 160 -11.65 3.25 -1.80
CA GLU A 160 -12.18 4.59 -1.65
C GLU A 160 -13.03 4.95 -2.89
N PRO A 161 -14.26 5.45 -2.71
CA PRO A 161 -15.07 5.94 -3.82
C PRO A 161 -14.56 7.28 -4.32
N ALA A 162 -14.70 7.49 -5.63
CA ALA A 162 -14.45 8.79 -6.25
C ALA A 162 -15.30 9.88 -5.58
N SER A 163 -14.69 11.02 -5.30
CA SER A 163 -15.36 12.18 -4.72
C SER A 163 -14.91 13.46 -5.41
N GLY A 164 -15.86 14.35 -5.67
CA GLY A 164 -15.61 15.56 -6.43
C GLY A 164 -16.76 16.54 -6.30
N HIS A 165 -16.88 17.46 -7.25
CA HIS A 165 -17.97 18.42 -7.27
C HIS A 165 -18.73 18.34 -8.59
N VAL A 166 -20.05 18.51 -8.51
CA VAL A 166 -20.91 18.70 -9.68
C VAL A 166 -21.60 20.05 -9.58
N THR A 167 -21.74 20.71 -10.71
CA THR A 167 -22.50 21.94 -10.85
C THR A 167 -23.92 21.58 -11.24
N PHE A 168 -24.90 21.92 -10.41
CA PHE A 168 -26.30 21.95 -10.82
C PHE A 168 -26.62 23.35 -11.33
N GLY A 169 -27.46 23.44 -12.36
CA GLY A 169 -27.80 24.74 -12.91
C GLY A 169 -29.08 24.79 -13.73
N ARG A 170 -29.43 26.02 -14.07
CA ARG A 170 -30.49 26.39 -15.01
C ARG A 170 -30.13 27.67 -15.75
N ASN A 171 -30.62 27.79 -16.98
CA ASN A 171 -30.43 28.94 -17.86
C ASN A 171 -31.69 29.82 -17.95
N THR A 172 -32.65 29.61 -17.06
CA THR A 172 -33.84 30.44 -16.91
C THR A 172 -33.95 30.93 -15.46
N PRO A 173 -34.46 32.14 -15.18
CA PRO A 173 -34.66 32.59 -13.80
C PRO A 173 -35.68 31.73 -13.04
N PRO A 174 -35.50 31.50 -11.72
CA PRO A 174 -36.53 30.92 -10.87
C PRO A 174 -37.84 31.72 -10.86
N SER A 175 -38.91 31.12 -10.34
CA SER A 175 -40.19 31.81 -10.15
C SER A 175 -40.00 33.06 -9.29
N GLU A 176 -40.66 34.16 -9.64
CA GLU A 176 -40.62 35.39 -8.84
C GLU A 176 -41.45 35.25 -7.57
N THR A 177 -40.93 35.76 -6.45
CA THR A 177 -41.65 35.82 -5.17
C THR A 177 -41.77 37.26 -4.69
N VAL A 178 -42.98 37.67 -4.34
CA VAL A 178 -43.23 39.01 -3.81
C VAL A 178 -43.07 38.98 -2.29
N LYS A 179 -42.17 39.82 -1.76
CA LYS A 179 -41.99 40.07 -0.34
C LYS A 179 -42.55 41.45 -0.03
N SER A 180 -43.44 41.54 0.95
CA SER A 180 -44.07 42.80 1.34
C SER A 180 -43.87 43.09 2.82
N GLY A 181 -43.56 44.35 3.13
CA GLY A 181 -43.49 44.88 4.49
C GLY A 181 -42.19 44.60 5.23
N GLU A 182 -41.07 44.29 4.53
CA GLU A 182 -39.81 44.09 5.23
C GLU A 182 -39.38 45.36 5.97
N THR A 183 -39.15 45.23 7.27
CA THR A 183 -38.93 46.36 8.19
C THR A 183 -37.45 46.59 8.40
N HIS A 184 -37.01 47.84 8.22
CA HIS A 184 -35.67 48.30 8.57
C HIS A 184 -35.74 49.56 9.42
N LEU A 185 -34.88 49.65 10.45
CA LEU A 185 -34.69 50.87 11.23
C LEU A 185 -33.70 51.79 10.51
N TYR A 186 -34.10 53.04 10.24
CA TYR A 186 -33.23 54.02 9.63
C TYR A 186 -32.28 54.66 10.65
N ASP A 187 -31.02 54.27 10.60
CA ASP A 187 -29.91 54.69 11.47
C ASP A 187 -28.88 55.58 10.76
N ARG A 188 -29.24 56.16 9.60
CA ARG A 188 -28.37 56.96 8.69
C ARG A 188 -27.32 56.16 7.91
N LYS A 189 -27.36 54.82 7.95
CA LYS A 189 -26.56 54.02 7.02
C LYS A 189 -26.99 54.28 5.58
N LYS A 190 -26.03 54.17 4.67
CA LYS A 190 -26.26 54.30 3.24
C LYS A 190 -26.91 53.03 2.65
N TYR A 191 -26.65 51.87 3.24
CA TYR A 191 -27.03 50.56 2.72
C TYR A 191 -27.86 49.77 3.74
N TYR A 192 -28.91 49.11 3.27
CA TYR A 192 -29.72 48.18 4.05
C TYR A 192 -29.95 46.90 3.24
N GLY A 193 -29.56 45.75 3.79
CA GLY A 193 -29.69 44.44 3.13
C GLY A 193 -31.06 43.84 3.29
N LEU A 194 -31.61 43.33 2.18
CA LEU A 194 -32.88 42.62 2.14
C LEU A 194 -32.68 41.15 2.49
N LYS A 195 -33.68 40.53 3.13
CA LYS A 195 -33.56 39.15 3.63
C LYS A 195 -33.64 38.08 2.55
N SER A 196 -34.46 38.27 1.50
CA SER A 196 -34.66 37.27 0.44
C SER A 196 -33.80 37.59 -0.77
N ILE A 197 -32.66 36.92 -0.88
CA ILE A 197 -31.62 37.15 -1.88
C ILE A 197 -31.62 36.00 -2.90
N PRO A 198 -31.42 36.27 -4.21
CA PRO A 198 -31.21 37.58 -4.81
C PRO A 198 -32.50 38.34 -5.10
N VAL A 199 -32.39 39.67 -5.08
CA VAL A 199 -33.48 40.62 -5.28
C VAL A 199 -33.52 41.04 -6.74
N LYS A 200 -34.65 40.79 -7.41
CA LYS A 200 -34.88 41.22 -8.79
C LYS A 200 -35.17 42.72 -8.86
N ASP A 201 -36.12 43.18 -8.06
CA ASP A 201 -36.49 44.59 -8.03
C ASP A 201 -37.15 45.01 -6.70
N ILE A 202 -37.05 46.29 -6.35
CA ILE A 202 -37.80 46.89 -5.26
C ILE A 202 -39.08 47.52 -5.83
N SER A 203 -40.22 46.99 -5.40
CA SER A 203 -41.54 47.46 -5.83
C SER A 203 -41.97 48.73 -5.09
N ARG A 204 -41.65 48.87 -3.79
CA ARG A 204 -42.04 50.03 -2.99
C ARG A 204 -41.16 50.19 -1.75
N VAL A 205 -40.82 51.44 -1.40
CA VAL A 205 -40.21 51.78 -0.11
C VAL A 205 -41.04 52.86 0.57
N LYS A 206 -41.51 52.60 1.79
CA LYS A 206 -42.39 53.51 2.55
C LYS A 206 -41.85 53.74 3.95
N GLY A 207 -41.80 54.97 4.42
CA GLY A 207 -41.34 55.29 5.78
C GLY A 207 -41.88 56.63 6.24
N ASN A 208 -41.31 57.19 7.30
CA ASN A 208 -41.66 58.53 7.76
C ASN A 208 -40.66 59.55 7.21
N LEU A 209 -41.16 60.67 6.69
CA LEU A 209 -40.38 61.84 6.30
C LEU A 209 -41.06 63.07 6.89
N ASN A 210 -40.35 63.82 7.74
CA ASN A 210 -40.88 64.97 8.48
C ASN A 210 -42.14 64.63 9.30
N GLY A 211 -42.15 63.46 9.95
CA GLY A 211 -43.24 62.99 10.82
C GLY A 211 -44.49 62.50 10.09
N LYS A 212 -44.48 62.45 8.74
CA LYS A 212 -45.60 61.95 7.93
C LYS A 212 -45.17 60.75 7.09
N SER A 213 -46.11 59.86 6.82
CA SER A 213 -45.85 58.72 5.95
C SER A 213 -45.55 59.16 4.52
N HIS A 214 -44.44 58.66 3.97
CA HIS A 214 -43.93 59.01 2.65
C HIS A 214 -43.52 57.74 1.90
N THR A 215 -43.79 57.70 0.60
CA THR A 215 -43.29 56.65 -0.29
C THR A 215 -42.11 57.23 -1.06
N PHE A 216 -40.94 56.63 -0.89
CA PHE A 216 -39.71 57.08 -1.52
C PHE A 216 -39.66 56.62 -2.98
N VAL A 217 -39.00 57.41 -3.82
CA VAL A 217 -38.95 57.20 -5.27
C VAL A 217 -37.66 56.50 -5.67
N LYS A 218 -37.77 55.34 -6.32
CA LYS A 218 -36.62 54.62 -6.89
C LYS A 218 -35.93 55.49 -7.96
N GLY A 219 -34.61 55.58 -7.93
CA GLY A 219 -33.81 56.42 -8.83
C GLY A 219 -33.69 57.90 -8.42
N ALA A 220 -34.50 58.39 -7.47
CA ALA A 220 -34.42 59.75 -6.93
C ALA A 220 -34.07 59.78 -5.43
N ASP A 221 -34.63 58.86 -4.65
CA ASP A 221 -34.41 58.76 -3.21
C ASP A 221 -33.50 57.59 -2.84
N TYR A 222 -33.69 56.44 -3.50
CA TYR A 222 -32.90 55.23 -3.33
C TYR A 222 -32.71 54.49 -4.64
N VAL A 223 -31.75 53.57 -4.70
CA VAL A 223 -31.59 52.60 -5.78
C VAL A 223 -31.36 51.21 -5.20
N LEU A 224 -31.76 50.18 -5.95
CA LEU A 224 -31.32 48.81 -5.69
C LEU A 224 -29.88 48.69 -6.18
N LYS A 225 -28.96 48.29 -5.30
CA LYS A 225 -27.59 47.97 -5.67
C LYS A 225 -27.26 46.59 -5.09
N ASP A 226 -27.00 45.64 -5.96
CA ASP A 226 -26.92 44.21 -5.60
C ASP A 226 -28.24 43.81 -4.91
N ASP A 227 -28.20 43.42 -3.63
CA ASP A 227 -29.39 43.07 -2.84
C ASP A 227 -29.69 44.10 -1.73
N LEU A 228 -29.18 45.32 -1.92
CA LEU A 228 -29.22 46.40 -0.93
C LEU A 228 -30.10 47.55 -1.40
N VAL A 229 -30.90 48.08 -0.48
CA VAL A 229 -31.45 49.43 -0.61
C VAL A 229 -30.31 50.41 -0.36
N MET A 230 -29.89 51.12 -1.40
CA MET A 230 -28.90 52.20 -1.30
C MET A 230 -29.59 53.56 -1.34
N TRP A 231 -29.54 54.30 -0.24
CA TRP A 231 -30.04 55.68 -0.20
C TRP A 231 -29.12 56.61 -0.97
N MET A 232 -29.70 57.47 -1.81
CA MET A 232 -28.97 58.45 -2.60
C MET A 232 -28.53 59.63 -1.75
N VAL A 233 -27.39 60.25 -2.07
CA VAL A 233 -26.83 61.36 -1.28
C VAL A 233 -27.80 62.54 -1.24
N ASP A 234 -28.32 62.94 -2.40
CA ASP A 234 -29.26 64.07 -2.54
C ASP A 234 -30.74 63.67 -2.46
N GLY A 235 -31.01 62.37 -2.31
CA GLY A 235 -32.36 61.82 -2.20
C GLY A 235 -33.00 62.06 -0.83
N LYS A 236 -34.33 62.06 -0.77
CA LYS A 236 -35.09 62.07 0.48
C LYS A 236 -34.86 60.76 1.23
N LYS A 237 -34.76 60.82 2.56
CA LYS A 237 -34.46 59.67 3.41
C LYS A 237 -35.43 59.61 4.58
N PRO A 238 -35.66 58.44 5.19
CA PRO A 238 -36.52 58.34 6.35
C PRO A 238 -36.02 59.20 7.52
N ASP A 239 -36.94 59.57 8.41
CA ASP A 239 -36.60 60.26 9.64
C ASP A 239 -35.68 59.37 10.49
N LYS A 240 -34.67 59.96 11.13
CA LYS A 240 -33.71 59.22 11.98
C LYS A 240 -34.45 58.45 13.07
N ASN A 241 -34.04 57.20 13.30
CA ASN A 241 -34.61 56.28 14.28
C ASN A 241 -36.09 55.92 14.00
N THR A 242 -36.54 56.04 12.76
CA THR A 242 -37.86 55.53 12.33
C THR A 242 -37.73 54.31 11.45
N VAL A 243 -38.78 53.51 11.40
CA VAL A 243 -38.86 52.32 10.54
C VAL A 243 -39.27 52.74 9.13
N PHE A 244 -38.62 52.13 8.13
CA PHE A 244 -39.13 52.08 6.78
C PHE A 244 -39.41 50.62 6.37
N TYR A 245 -40.38 50.46 5.48
CA TYR A 245 -40.88 49.21 4.94
C TYR A 245 -40.47 49.09 3.49
N VAL A 246 -40.03 47.90 3.10
CA VAL A 246 -39.61 47.59 1.73
C VAL A 246 -40.46 46.44 1.21
N ASP A 247 -41.11 46.68 0.09
CA ASP A 247 -41.75 45.65 -0.72
C ASP A 247 -40.87 45.40 -1.95
N TYR A 248 -40.50 44.16 -2.20
CA TYR A 248 -39.56 43.79 -3.26
C TYR A 248 -39.90 42.43 -3.86
N ILE A 249 -39.39 42.19 -5.06
CA ILE A 249 -39.51 40.95 -5.81
C ILE A 249 -38.15 40.25 -5.72
N GLY A 250 -38.15 39.07 -5.14
CA GLY A 250 -37.01 38.16 -5.15
C GLY A 250 -37.31 36.94 -6.01
N TYR A 251 -36.43 35.94 -5.94
CA TYR A 251 -36.61 34.65 -6.60
C TYR A 251 -36.97 33.56 -5.58
N GLU A 252 -37.70 32.54 -6.03
CA GLU A 252 -37.94 31.32 -5.25
C GLU A 252 -36.62 30.61 -4.96
N GLU A 253 -36.37 30.27 -3.69
CA GLU A 253 -35.18 29.50 -3.31
C GLU A 253 -35.30 28.05 -3.80
N ILE A 254 -34.34 27.61 -4.61
CA ILE A 254 -34.28 26.24 -5.10
C ILE A 254 -33.20 25.50 -4.32
N LYS A 255 -33.64 24.57 -3.47
CA LYS A 255 -32.77 23.71 -2.68
C LYS A 255 -32.50 22.40 -3.41
N ILE A 256 -31.22 22.03 -3.52
CA ILE A 256 -30.79 20.69 -3.90
C ILE A 256 -30.43 19.94 -2.61
N PRO A 257 -31.16 18.87 -2.25
CA PRO A 257 -30.88 18.14 -1.03
C PRO A 257 -29.64 17.24 -1.16
N GLU A 258 -29.00 16.95 -0.04
CA GLU A 258 -28.15 15.78 0.16
C GLU A 258 -28.91 14.53 -0.28
N GLY A 259 -28.20 13.56 -0.86
CA GLY A 259 -28.83 12.35 -1.39
C GLY A 259 -29.34 12.47 -2.83
N THR A 260 -29.17 13.63 -3.47
CA THR A 260 -29.55 13.83 -4.88
C THR A 260 -28.63 12.99 -5.78
N LYS A 261 -29.23 12.10 -6.58
CA LYS A 261 -28.49 11.19 -7.47
C LYS A 261 -28.22 11.82 -8.83
N VAL A 262 -26.98 11.68 -9.28
CA VAL A 262 -26.50 12.12 -10.60
C VAL A 262 -25.66 11.02 -11.23
N SER A 263 -25.58 11.00 -12.56
CA SER A 263 -24.90 9.90 -13.26
C SER A 263 -24.34 10.29 -14.62
N THR A 264 -23.43 9.45 -15.11
CA THR A 264 -22.99 9.49 -16.51
C THR A 264 -24.04 8.87 -17.42
N TYR A 265 -24.07 9.33 -18.68
CA TYR A 265 -24.88 8.67 -19.70
C TYR A 265 -24.14 7.44 -20.26
N SER A 266 -24.81 6.29 -20.32
CA SER A 266 -24.34 5.12 -21.07
C SER A 266 -25.52 4.31 -21.58
N ARG A 267 -25.32 3.65 -22.74
CA ARG A 267 -26.30 2.69 -23.29
C ARG A 267 -26.27 1.35 -22.56
N GLU A 268 -25.16 1.02 -21.89
CA GLU A 268 -25.00 -0.22 -21.14
C GLU A 268 -25.07 0.09 -19.63
N PRO A 269 -26.04 -0.47 -18.87
CA PRO A 269 -26.22 -0.16 -17.45
C PRO A 269 -24.97 -0.38 -16.59
N LYS A 270 -24.14 -1.39 -16.92
CA LYS A 270 -22.88 -1.70 -16.21
C LYS A 270 -21.81 -0.59 -16.30
N ASN A 271 -21.93 0.32 -17.27
CA ASN A 271 -20.99 1.42 -17.50
C ASN A 271 -21.50 2.75 -16.93
N VAL A 272 -22.74 2.81 -16.42
CA VAL A 272 -23.29 3.99 -15.76
C VAL A 272 -22.56 4.18 -14.43
N ARG A 273 -22.02 5.38 -14.22
CA ARG A 273 -21.38 5.77 -12.95
C ARG A 273 -22.34 6.68 -12.22
N THR A 274 -22.71 6.30 -11.01
CA THR A 274 -23.70 7.04 -10.20
C THR A 274 -23.02 7.66 -9.00
N PHE A 275 -23.36 8.91 -8.73
CA PHE A 275 -22.90 9.70 -7.62
C PHE A 275 -24.10 10.26 -6.86
N GLU A 276 -23.85 10.64 -5.62
CA GLU A 276 -24.83 11.21 -4.71
C GLU A 276 -24.24 12.47 -4.07
N THR A 277 -25.05 13.52 -3.94
CA THR A 277 -24.64 14.75 -3.24
C THR A 277 -24.46 14.47 -1.75
N THR A 278 -23.41 15.03 -1.15
CA THR A 278 -23.12 14.84 0.29
C THR A 278 -23.61 15.99 1.15
N ASN A 279 -24.05 17.10 0.54
CA ASN A 279 -24.49 18.30 1.23
C ASN A 279 -25.77 18.86 0.59
N ASP A 280 -26.58 19.53 1.40
CA ASP A 280 -27.63 20.42 0.95
C ASP A 280 -27.02 21.73 0.43
N GLU A 281 -27.46 22.20 -0.73
CA GLU A 281 -27.06 23.52 -1.26
C GLU A 281 -28.23 24.24 -1.92
N ILE A 282 -28.12 25.57 -2.00
CA ILE A 282 -29.12 26.44 -2.63
C ILE A 282 -28.53 27.01 -3.92
N LEU A 283 -29.33 26.99 -4.98
CA LEU A 283 -28.95 27.53 -6.27
C LEU A 283 -28.72 29.05 -6.18
N LYS A 284 -27.58 29.53 -6.70
CA LYS A 284 -27.20 30.95 -6.65
C LYS A 284 -27.10 31.55 -8.04
N MET A 285 -27.34 32.84 -8.15
CA MET A 285 -27.15 33.57 -9.39
C MET A 285 -25.65 33.65 -9.70
N SER A 286 -25.25 33.23 -10.90
CA SER A 286 -23.85 33.19 -11.35
C SER A 286 -23.59 34.07 -12.59
N GLY A 287 -24.63 34.67 -13.18
CA GLY A 287 -24.57 35.63 -14.28
C GLY A 287 -25.98 36.14 -14.64
N GLU A 288 -26.11 36.99 -15.66
CA GLU A 288 -27.43 37.38 -16.20
C GLU A 288 -28.18 36.10 -16.67
N ASP A 289 -29.33 35.83 -16.07
CA ASP A 289 -30.20 34.67 -16.31
C ASP A 289 -29.57 33.28 -16.09
N LYS A 290 -28.39 33.20 -15.46
CA LYS A 290 -27.71 31.94 -15.17
C LYS A 290 -27.60 31.67 -13.69
N TRP A 291 -28.06 30.49 -13.28
CA TRP A 291 -28.09 30.07 -11.89
C TRP A 291 -27.37 28.74 -11.73
N GLU A 292 -26.35 28.71 -10.87
CA GLU A 292 -25.49 27.55 -10.66
C GLU A 292 -25.12 27.39 -9.18
N VAL A 293 -24.84 26.16 -8.77
CA VAL A 293 -24.18 25.85 -7.50
C VAL A 293 -23.34 24.60 -7.65
N ASP A 294 -22.14 24.63 -7.07
CA ASP A 294 -21.24 23.48 -7.02
C ASP A 294 -21.49 22.72 -5.71
N ILE A 295 -21.81 21.43 -5.83
CA ILE A 295 -22.13 20.56 -4.68
C ILE A 295 -21.15 19.39 -4.64
N PRO A 296 -20.56 19.06 -3.48
CA PRO A 296 -19.75 17.86 -3.33
C PRO A 296 -20.58 16.60 -3.57
N VAL A 297 -19.98 15.65 -4.28
CA VAL A 297 -20.57 14.35 -4.58
C VAL A 297 -19.62 13.20 -4.26
N LYS A 298 -20.20 12.04 -4.01
CA LYS A 298 -19.49 10.78 -3.77
C LYS A 298 -20.06 9.69 -4.67
N ALA A 299 -19.20 8.89 -5.29
CA ALA A 299 -19.62 7.74 -6.08
C ALA A 299 -20.28 6.68 -5.19
N LEU A 300 -21.37 6.08 -5.67
CA LEU A 300 -22.06 5.00 -4.95
C LEU A 300 -21.27 3.69 -4.96
N VAL A 301 -20.38 3.50 -5.94
CA VAL A 301 -19.53 2.31 -6.06
C VAL A 301 -18.09 2.73 -5.83
N SER A 302 -17.43 2.08 -4.88
CA SER A 302 -16.01 2.31 -4.57
C SER A 302 -15.06 1.75 -5.63
N GLY A 303 -13.85 2.31 -5.69
CA GLY A 303 -12.78 1.87 -6.59
C GLY A 303 -12.76 2.60 -7.94
N LYS A 304 -11.70 2.35 -8.73
CA LYS A 304 -11.37 3.08 -9.98
C LYS A 304 -12.51 3.15 -11.01
N SER A 305 -13.51 2.28 -10.91
CA SER A 305 -14.72 2.33 -11.74
C SER A 305 -15.51 3.63 -11.56
N GLY A 306 -15.42 4.30 -10.41
CA GLY A 306 -16.06 5.58 -10.15
C GLY A 306 -15.37 6.79 -10.79
N ASN A 307 -14.23 6.61 -11.47
CA ASN A 307 -13.50 7.72 -12.08
C ASN A 307 -14.22 8.25 -13.32
N VAL A 308 -14.33 9.57 -13.42
CA VAL A 308 -14.98 10.25 -14.54
C VAL A 308 -14.23 11.52 -14.93
N TYR A 309 -14.14 11.80 -16.22
CA TYR A 309 -13.59 13.06 -16.73
C TYR A 309 -14.61 14.19 -16.64
N ALA A 310 -14.14 15.44 -16.70
CA ALA A 310 -14.96 16.63 -16.81
C ALA A 310 -16.01 16.48 -17.92
N GLY A 311 -17.25 16.87 -17.61
CA GLY A 311 -18.38 16.81 -18.53
C GLY A 311 -19.07 15.44 -18.66
N ALA A 312 -18.61 14.40 -17.95
CA ALA A 312 -19.20 13.07 -18.05
C ALA A 312 -20.53 12.93 -17.29
N ILE A 313 -20.67 13.56 -16.11
CA ILE A 313 -21.88 13.51 -15.28
C ILE A 313 -22.89 14.50 -15.87
N THR A 314 -23.94 13.99 -16.52
CA THR A 314 -24.92 14.82 -17.25
C THR A 314 -26.37 14.41 -17.03
N VAL A 315 -26.60 13.28 -16.34
CA VAL A 315 -27.93 12.70 -16.17
C VAL A 315 -28.37 12.81 -14.73
N MET A 316 -29.57 13.33 -14.51
CA MET A 316 -30.28 13.29 -13.23
C MET A 316 -31.43 12.28 -13.34
N PRO A 317 -31.32 11.06 -12.78
CA PRO A 317 -32.41 10.08 -12.83
C PRO A 317 -33.70 10.58 -12.16
N GLN A 318 -33.56 11.41 -11.13
CA GLN A 318 -34.65 12.10 -10.45
C GLN A 318 -34.26 13.59 -10.32
N PRO A 319 -34.57 14.42 -11.33
CA PRO A 319 -34.19 15.84 -11.32
C PRO A 319 -34.85 16.59 -10.16
N PRO A 320 -34.09 17.32 -9.32
CA PRO A 320 -34.67 18.24 -8.35
C PRO A 320 -35.53 19.30 -9.03
N LYS A 321 -36.63 19.70 -8.40
CA LYS A 321 -37.57 20.68 -8.96
C LYS A 321 -36.86 22.00 -9.24
N GLY A 322 -36.98 22.50 -10.47
CA GLY A 322 -36.41 23.79 -10.88
C GLY A 322 -34.94 23.74 -11.30
N ILE A 323 -34.33 22.55 -11.41
CA ILE A 323 -32.99 22.35 -11.97
C ILE A 323 -33.10 21.81 -13.40
N GLU A 324 -32.30 22.35 -14.31
CA GLU A 324 -32.35 21.98 -15.74
C GLU A 324 -31.20 21.06 -16.16
N TYR A 325 -30.01 21.26 -15.59
CA TYR A 325 -28.83 20.46 -15.94
C TYR A 325 -27.93 20.18 -14.73
N VAL A 326 -27.10 19.16 -14.90
CA VAL A 326 -25.96 18.86 -14.04
C VAL A 326 -24.72 18.65 -14.90
N ILE A 327 -23.57 19.11 -14.42
CA ILE A 327 -22.28 18.87 -15.07
C ILE A 327 -21.15 18.83 -14.05
N ASN A 328 -20.19 17.91 -14.18
CA ASN A 328 -18.93 18.03 -13.46
C ASN A 328 -17.93 18.88 -14.27
N LYS A 329 -17.55 20.06 -13.78
CA LYS A 329 -16.60 20.95 -14.47
C LYS A 329 -15.15 20.47 -14.43
N LYS A 330 -14.82 19.55 -13.52
CA LYS A 330 -13.48 18.99 -13.32
C LYS A 330 -13.52 17.47 -13.33
N ASP A 331 -12.35 16.90 -13.59
CA ASP A 331 -12.11 15.45 -13.49
C ASP A 331 -12.28 14.99 -12.03
N ILE A 332 -12.84 13.78 -11.87
CA ILE A 332 -12.97 13.08 -10.59
C ILE A 332 -12.24 11.74 -10.73
N LEU A 333 -10.94 11.72 -10.41
CA LEU A 333 -10.05 10.56 -10.64
C LEU A 333 -9.44 10.00 -9.35
N ASN A 334 -9.93 10.41 -8.18
CA ASN A 334 -9.37 10.11 -6.87
C ASN A 334 -9.87 8.80 -6.24
N ALA A 335 -10.56 7.92 -6.98
CA ALA A 335 -10.93 6.63 -6.43
C ALA A 335 -9.71 5.71 -6.29
N ALA A 336 -9.55 5.12 -5.11
CA ALA A 336 -8.51 4.14 -4.82
C ALA A 336 -9.08 2.71 -4.82
N PRO A 337 -8.38 1.71 -5.38
CA PRO A 337 -8.76 0.31 -5.21
C PRO A 337 -8.62 -0.10 -3.74
N ALA A 338 -9.27 -1.20 -3.37
CA ALA A 338 -8.98 -1.83 -2.08
C ALA A 338 -7.53 -2.32 -2.07
N GLU A 339 -6.92 -2.29 -0.89
CA GLU A 339 -5.58 -2.81 -0.67
C GLU A 339 -5.52 -4.30 -1.04
N THR A 340 -4.52 -4.69 -1.81
CA THR A 340 -4.28 -6.07 -2.27
C THR A 340 -3.69 -6.92 -1.15
N ASP A 341 -3.72 -8.25 -1.32
CA ASP A 341 -3.11 -9.18 -0.36
C ASP A 341 -1.60 -8.95 -0.20
N GLU A 342 -0.93 -8.58 -1.29
CA GLU A 342 0.51 -8.32 -1.27
C GLU A 342 0.84 -7.04 -0.51
N GLU A 343 0.10 -5.95 -0.75
CA GLU A 343 0.23 -4.71 -0.02
C GLU A 343 -0.06 -4.89 1.48
N LEU A 344 -1.16 -5.58 1.81
CA LEU A 344 -1.54 -5.87 3.20
C LEU A 344 -0.47 -6.71 3.91
N ARG A 345 0.05 -7.74 3.25
CA ARG A 345 1.11 -8.60 3.78
C ARG A 345 2.39 -7.80 4.05
N ASN A 346 2.82 -6.98 3.09
CA ASN A 346 4.02 -6.17 3.24
C ASN A 346 3.86 -5.16 4.39
N ARG A 347 2.70 -4.51 4.49
CA ARG A 347 2.40 -3.59 5.59
C ARG A 347 2.37 -4.29 6.96
N ALA A 348 1.81 -5.50 7.02
CA ALA A 348 1.76 -6.28 8.25
C ALA A 348 3.14 -6.79 8.69
N LYS A 349 4.00 -7.20 7.75
CA LYS A 349 5.40 -7.53 8.04
C LYS A 349 6.18 -6.33 8.56
N HIS A 350 6.06 -5.19 7.89
CA HIS A 350 6.71 -3.96 8.33
C HIS A 350 6.23 -3.54 9.72
N ALA A 351 4.94 -3.70 10.02
CA ALA A 351 4.42 -3.42 11.36
C ALA A 351 4.99 -4.38 12.43
N LEU A 352 5.22 -5.65 12.10
CA LEU A 352 5.87 -6.61 12.98
C LEU A 352 7.34 -6.26 13.23
N GLU A 353 8.07 -5.82 12.19
CA GLU A 353 9.44 -5.33 12.29
C GLU A 353 9.52 -4.08 13.18
N VAL A 354 8.62 -3.12 12.98
CA VAL A 354 8.53 -1.89 13.80
C VAL A 354 8.10 -2.19 15.24
N ALA A 355 7.20 -3.17 15.45
CA ALA A 355 6.77 -3.59 16.78
C ALA A 355 7.94 -4.20 17.59
N GLY A 356 8.93 -4.79 16.90
CA GLY A 356 10.22 -5.13 17.46
C GLY A 356 11.06 -3.89 17.77
N LYS A 357 10.60 -2.95 18.60
CA LYS A 357 11.46 -1.89 19.15
C LYS A 357 12.70 -2.53 19.79
N ALA A 358 13.79 -1.79 19.93
CA ALA A 358 15.02 -2.27 20.58
C ALA A 358 15.91 -3.28 19.81
N THR A 359 15.77 -3.45 18.49
CA THR A 359 16.73 -4.24 17.68
C THR A 359 17.49 -3.38 16.66
N LEU A 360 18.68 -3.83 16.23
CA LEU A 360 19.49 -3.13 15.21
C LEU A 360 18.73 -2.97 13.89
N VAL A 361 17.94 -3.99 13.52
CA VAL A 361 17.13 -3.99 12.28
C VAL A 361 16.03 -2.94 12.35
N SER A 362 15.37 -2.82 13.51
CA SER A 362 14.30 -1.85 13.71
C SER A 362 14.83 -0.43 13.74
N LEU A 363 15.99 -0.20 14.38
CA LEU A 363 16.66 1.09 14.34
C LEU A 363 17.06 1.48 12.91
N LYS A 364 17.60 0.52 12.14
CA LYS A 364 17.96 0.75 10.74
C LYS A 364 16.75 1.09 9.87
N SER A 365 15.72 0.24 9.88
CA SER A 365 14.52 0.39 9.04
C SER A 365 13.71 1.64 9.38
N SER A 366 13.56 1.97 10.67
CA SER A 366 12.89 3.21 11.10
C SER A 366 13.58 4.46 10.52
N ILE A 367 14.92 4.49 10.52
CA ILE A 367 15.69 5.63 10.00
C ILE A 367 15.68 5.65 8.46
N GLU A 368 15.73 4.50 7.80
CA GLU A 368 15.58 4.40 6.33
C GLU A 368 14.21 4.91 5.84
N GLY A 369 13.19 4.88 6.71
CA GLY A 369 11.86 5.41 6.42
C GLY A 369 11.73 6.95 6.49
N VAL A 370 12.74 7.67 7.00
CA VAL A 370 12.74 9.14 7.07
C VAL A 370 12.93 9.74 5.68
N GLU A 371 12.14 10.75 5.34
CA GLU A 371 12.20 11.38 4.01
C GLU A 371 13.60 11.95 3.72
N GLY A 372 14.14 11.64 2.54
CA GLY A 372 15.45 12.11 2.10
C GLY A 372 16.64 11.31 2.63
N VAL A 373 16.45 10.32 3.52
CA VAL A 373 17.50 9.37 3.90
C VAL A 373 17.85 8.48 2.70
N ARG A 374 19.15 8.35 2.43
CA ARG A 374 19.69 7.55 1.31
C ARG A 374 20.27 6.22 1.77
N SER A 375 20.98 6.22 2.89
CA SER A 375 21.66 5.02 3.40
C SER A 375 21.90 5.13 4.90
N VAL A 376 21.74 4.01 5.61
CA VAL A 376 21.93 3.90 7.06
C VAL A 376 22.85 2.71 7.38
N ILE A 377 23.83 2.95 8.24
CA ILE A 377 24.65 1.90 8.85
C ILE A 377 24.43 1.95 10.35
N VAL A 378 24.20 0.78 10.95
CA VAL A 378 24.03 0.61 12.39
C VAL A 378 25.08 -0.37 12.86
N GLU A 379 25.86 0.03 13.87
CA GLU A 379 26.91 -0.76 14.47
C GLU A 379 26.63 -0.95 15.96
N ASP A 380 26.59 -2.22 16.38
CA ASP A 380 26.40 -2.59 17.78
C ASP A 380 27.75 -2.69 18.49
N MET A 381 27.82 -2.12 19.69
CA MET A 381 29.03 -2.07 20.51
C MET A 381 30.26 -1.56 19.72
N PRO A 382 30.21 -0.33 19.18
CA PRO A 382 31.37 0.25 18.50
C PRO A 382 32.56 0.23 19.48
N ASP A 383 33.73 -0.15 18.96
CA ASP A 383 34.96 -0.34 19.73
C ASP A 383 34.84 -1.34 20.90
N GLY A 384 33.84 -2.23 20.86
CA GLY A 384 33.56 -3.22 21.89
C GLY A 384 32.88 -2.67 23.15
N VAL A 385 32.36 -1.44 23.11
CA VAL A 385 31.73 -0.80 24.27
C VAL A 385 30.24 -1.16 24.35
N ALA A 386 29.87 -1.97 25.34
CA ALA A 386 28.47 -2.36 25.56
C ALA A 386 27.58 -1.15 25.94
N GLY A 387 26.35 -1.15 25.44
CA GLY A 387 25.36 -0.11 25.73
C GLY A 387 25.43 1.12 24.80
N ILE A 388 26.34 1.11 23.82
CA ILE A 388 26.43 2.12 22.76
C ILE A 388 26.08 1.47 21.42
N VAL A 389 25.31 2.18 20.61
CA VAL A 389 25.04 1.85 19.22
C VAL A 389 25.43 3.05 18.37
N ARG A 390 26.32 2.87 17.39
CA ARG A 390 26.68 3.93 16.45
C ARG A 390 25.80 3.83 15.21
N VAL A 391 25.24 4.96 14.78
CA VAL A 391 24.41 5.06 13.59
C VAL A 391 24.96 6.13 12.66
N ILE A 392 25.22 5.73 11.42
CA ILE A 392 25.77 6.60 10.39
C ILE A 392 24.73 6.77 9.29
N VAL A 393 24.25 7.99 9.08
CA VAL A 393 23.15 8.27 8.12
C VAL A 393 23.59 9.27 7.07
N SER A 394 23.36 8.92 5.80
CA SER A 394 23.51 9.84 4.68
C SER A 394 22.13 10.33 4.20
N GLY A 395 21.98 11.65 4.08
CA GLY A 395 20.70 12.29 3.70
C GLY A 395 19.70 12.40 4.86
N GLY A 396 18.55 13.00 4.59
CA GLY A 396 17.46 13.22 5.56
C GLY A 396 17.73 14.36 6.53
N ASP A 397 16.63 14.89 7.09
CA ASP A 397 16.67 15.94 8.10
C ASP A 397 17.18 15.39 9.45
N GLU A 398 18.07 16.13 10.09
CA GLU A 398 18.73 15.69 11.32
C GLU A 398 17.80 15.67 12.54
N GLU A 399 16.86 16.60 12.65
CA GLU A 399 15.92 16.64 13.77
C GLU A 399 14.94 15.46 13.68
N GLU A 400 14.46 15.17 12.47
CA GLU A 400 13.56 14.05 12.22
C GLU A 400 14.24 12.71 12.49
N ILE A 401 15.49 12.52 12.04
CA ILE A 401 16.28 11.31 12.30
C ILE A 401 16.50 11.11 13.80
N ASN A 402 16.91 12.16 14.53
CA ASN A 402 17.13 12.07 15.97
C ASN A 402 15.85 11.70 16.74
N LYS A 403 14.70 12.23 16.33
CA LYS A 403 13.41 11.87 16.91
C LYS A 403 13.08 10.39 16.68
N VAL A 404 13.28 9.89 15.46
CA VAL A 404 13.04 8.49 15.12
C VAL A 404 13.96 7.55 15.89
N ILE A 405 15.23 7.92 16.07
CA ILE A 405 16.20 7.19 16.90
C ILE A 405 15.69 7.10 18.35
N GLU A 406 15.27 8.23 18.92
CA GLU A 406 14.77 8.28 20.31
C GLU A 406 13.52 7.43 20.51
N ASP A 407 12.58 7.47 19.56
CA ASP A 407 11.31 6.71 19.61
C ASP A 407 11.52 5.19 19.44
N THR A 408 12.65 4.79 18.84
CA THR A 408 12.96 3.39 18.48
C THR A 408 13.95 2.72 19.44
N ARG A 409 14.88 3.47 20.03
CA ARG A 409 15.92 2.93 20.91
C ARG A 409 15.35 2.39 22.23
N SER A 410 16.07 1.43 22.82
CA SER A 410 15.77 0.91 24.15
C SER A 410 16.17 1.90 25.23
N ALA A 411 15.44 1.90 26.35
CA ALA A 411 15.91 2.53 27.57
C ALA A 411 17.28 1.94 27.98
N GLY A 412 18.23 2.81 28.33
CA GLY A 412 19.59 2.41 28.74
C GLY A 412 20.60 2.22 27.61
N ILE A 413 20.20 2.27 26.33
CA ILE A 413 21.11 2.28 25.19
C ILE A 413 21.34 3.72 24.73
N LYS A 414 22.61 4.12 24.59
CA LYS A 414 23.02 5.39 24.00
C LYS A 414 23.22 5.18 22.50
N VAL A 415 22.46 5.92 21.69
CA VAL A 415 22.66 5.92 20.24
C VAL A 415 23.51 7.13 19.87
N GLU A 416 24.63 6.90 19.21
CA GLU A 416 25.54 7.94 18.70
C GLU A 416 25.27 8.11 17.21
N PHE A 417 24.65 9.22 16.85
CA PHE A 417 24.32 9.56 15.47
C PHE A 417 25.44 10.40 14.85
N GLU A 418 25.91 9.97 13.67
CA GLU A 418 26.97 10.63 12.92
C GLU A 418 26.65 10.71 11.41
N ARG A 419 27.29 11.67 10.72
CA ARG A 419 27.30 11.75 9.26
C ARG A 419 28.54 11.04 8.72
N PRO A 420 28.48 10.37 7.55
CA PRO A 420 29.64 9.68 6.98
C PRO A 420 30.73 10.68 6.61
N THR A 421 31.99 10.29 6.83
CA THR A 421 33.15 11.08 6.38
C THR A 421 33.24 11.02 4.86
N VAL A 422 33.32 12.18 4.21
CA VAL A 422 33.42 12.26 2.75
C VAL A 422 34.87 12.00 2.31
N VAL A 423 35.04 11.06 1.38
CA VAL A 423 36.29 10.77 0.69
C VAL A 423 36.19 11.31 -0.73
N ASP A 424 36.95 12.36 -1.01
CA ASP A 424 36.97 12.97 -2.33
C ASP A 424 37.60 12.04 -3.37
N ALA A 425 36.88 11.84 -4.47
CA ALA A 425 37.34 11.14 -5.66
C ALA A 425 37.63 12.17 -6.76
N ASP A 426 38.91 12.40 -7.02
CA ASP A 426 39.40 13.21 -8.13
C ASP A 426 39.71 12.30 -9.33
N VAL A 427 39.05 12.53 -10.45
CA VAL A 427 39.24 11.77 -11.68
C VAL A 427 39.93 12.64 -12.72
N THR A 428 41.07 12.19 -13.24
CA THR A 428 41.75 12.83 -14.36
C THR A 428 41.86 11.85 -15.52
N MET A 429 41.38 12.22 -16.70
CA MET A 429 41.45 11.34 -17.87
C MET A 429 41.75 12.06 -19.18
N THR A 430 42.35 11.32 -20.10
CA THR A 430 42.49 11.66 -21.51
C THR A 430 41.66 10.70 -22.33
N VAL A 431 40.76 11.23 -23.16
CA VAL A 431 39.80 10.47 -23.96
C VAL A 431 40.07 10.74 -25.44
N ILE A 432 40.08 9.68 -26.25
CA ILE A 432 40.14 9.76 -27.71
C ILE A 432 38.71 9.67 -28.24
N LEU A 433 38.29 10.65 -29.01
CA LEU A 433 36.99 10.76 -29.65
C LEU A 433 37.06 10.33 -31.11
N ASP A 434 35.96 9.81 -31.64
CA ASP A 434 35.81 9.54 -33.07
C ASP A 434 35.83 10.83 -33.89
N LYS A 435 36.28 10.75 -35.16
CA LYS A 435 36.33 11.91 -36.06
C LYS A 435 34.93 12.44 -36.34
N GLY A 436 34.77 13.77 -36.25
CA GLY A 436 33.50 14.46 -36.52
C GLY A 436 32.58 14.63 -35.30
N VAL A 437 33.02 14.21 -34.12
CA VAL A 437 32.30 14.39 -32.85
C VAL A 437 32.66 15.73 -32.21
N GLU A 438 31.68 16.47 -31.68
CA GLU A 438 31.94 17.69 -30.91
C GLU A 438 32.42 17.33 -29.48
N PRO A 439 33.55 17.88 -28.99
CA PRO A 439 34.09 17.51 -27.67
C PRO A 439 33.23 17.94 -26.48
N LEU A 440 32.69 19.17 -26.50
CA LEU A 440 32.02 19.76 -25.32
C LEU A 440 30.78 18.97 -24.86
N PRO A 441 29.86 18.51 -25.74
CA PRO A 441 28.73 17.69 -25.32
C PRO A 441 29.17 16.34 -24.74
N VAL A 442 30.21 15.72 -25.31
CA VAL A 442 30.73 14.44 -24.85
C VAL A 442 31.41 14.59 -23.49
N GLU A 443 32.22 15.63 -23.29
CA GLU A 443 32.86 15.93 -22.00
C GLU A 443 31.82 16.13 -20.88
N LYS A 444 30.73 16.87 -21.15
CA LYS A 444 29.63 17.02 -20.19
C LYS A 444 28.94 15.71 -19.87
N THR A 445 28.76 14.85 -20.87
CA THR A 445 28.15 13.53 -20.69
C THR A 445 29.05 12.62 -19.84
N ILE A 446 30.36 12.66 -20.08
CA ILE A 446 31.37 11.95 -19.29
C ILE A 446 31.34 12.42 -17.83
N ASP A 447 31.40 13.74 -17.58
CA ASP A 447 31.35 14.30 -16.22
C ASP A 447 30.06 13.87 -15.51
N SER A 448 28.90 14.01 -16.16
CA SER A 448 27.61 13.65 -15.60
C SER A 448 27.54 12.16 -15.22
N ASN A 449 27.95 11.26 -16.12
CA ASN A 449 27.88 9.81 -15.89
C ASN A 449 28.84 9.37 -14.77
N ILE A 450 30.02 9.99 -14.65
CA ILE A 450 30.97 9.69 -13.58
C ILE A 450 30.42 10.18 -12.24
N ARG A 451 29.87 11.40 -12.19
CA ARG A 451 29.22 11.93 -10.99
C ARG A 451 28.03 11.09 -10.57
N GLU A 452 27.20 10.68 -11.52
CA GLU A 452 26.05 9.81 -11.28
C GLU A 452 26.50 8.47 -10.70
N TYR A 453 27.51 7.83 -11.31
CA TYR A 453 28.08 6.59 -10.79
C TYR A 453 28.60 6.74 -9.35
N ILE A 454 29.43 7.75 -9.07
CA ILE A 454 29.98 7.95 -7.72
C ILE A 454 28.86 8.28 -6.72
N SER A 455 27.86 9.07 -7.14
CA SER A 455 26.71 9.42 -6.29
C SER A 455 25.82 8.23 -5.95
N SER A 456 25.80 7.20 -6.79
CA SER A 456 25.03 5.96 -6.60
C SER A 456 25.65 5.00 -5.58
N LEU A 457 26.91 5.23 -5.17
CA LEU A 457 27.59 4.42 -4.17
C LEU A 457 27.03 4.68 -2.76
N ASN A 458 26.84 3.60 -2.00
CA ASN A 458 26.45 3.67 -0.60
C ASN A 458 27.67 3.91 0.31
N ILE A 459 27.42 4.14 1.60
CA ILE A 459 28.49 4.22 2.61
C ILE A 459 29.23 2.87 2.65
N GLY A 460 30.56 2.90 2.59
CA GLY A 460 31.39 1.70 2.56
C GLY A 460 31.64 1.07 1.18
N ASP A 461 31.02 1.57 0.11
CA ASP A 461 31.26 1.06 -1.24
C ASP A 461 32.56 1.62 -1.84
N ASP A 462 33.44 0.73 -2.30
CA ASP A 462 34.68 1.10 -3.00
C ASP A 462 34.40 1.80 -4.34
N VAL A 463 35.21 2.80 -4.69
CA VAL A 463 35.19 3.39 -6.03
C VAL A 463 35.98 2.51 -6.98
N MET A 464 35.29 1.82 -7.89
CA MET A 464 35.89 0.83 -8.77
C MET A 464 36.47 1.48 -10.03
N TYR A 465 37.79 1.44 -10.17
CA TYR A 465 38.52 2.01 -11.30
C TYR A 465 38.03 1.47 -12.66
N GLY A 466 37.84 0.15 -12.74
CA GLY A 466 37.32 -0.49 -13.96
C GLY A 466 35.89 -0.09 -14.30
N LYS A 467 35.06 0.24 -13.31
CA LYS A 467 33.68 0.65 -13.53
C LYS A 467 33.64 2.04 -14.18
N ILE A 468 34.46 2.98 -13.70
CA ILE A 468 34.60 4.31 -14.32
C ILE A 468 35.01 4.18 -15.79
N ILE A 469 35.99 3.32 -16.11
CA ILE A 469 36.40 3.08 -17.50
C ILE A 469 35.22 2.56 -18.34
N SER A 470 34.50 1.57 -17.83
CA SER A 470 33.37 0.99 -18.55
C SER A 470 32.24 2.01 -18.81
N THR A 471 31.99 2.90 -17.85
CA THR A 471 30.97 3.96 -17.94
C THR A 471 31.33 5.00 -18.99
N VAL A 472 32.63 5.27 -19.19
CA VAL A 472 33.08 6.25 -20.20
C VAL A 472 33.17 5.61 -21.58
N LEU A 473 33.66 4.37 -21.69
CA LEU A 473 33.75 3.64 -22.96
C LEU A 473 32.38 3.29 -23.58
N SER A 474 31.32 3.25 -22.78
CA SER A 474 29.96 3.02 -23.29
C SER A 474 29.33 4.25 -23.96
N ILE A 475 29.96 5.43 -23.84
CA ILE A 475 29.44 6.67 -24.43
C ILE A 475 29.73 6.69 -25.94
N GLN A 476 28.69 6.88 -26.73
CA GLN A 476 28.81 6.99 -28.18
C GLN A 476 29.72 8.16 -28.58
N GLY A 477 30.71 7.88 -29.43
CA GLY A 477 31.70 8.86 -29.87
C GLY A 477 33.02 8.85 -29.07
N VAL A 478 33.10 8.04 -28.00
CA VAL A 478 34.36 7.72 -27.33
C VAL A 478 35.00 6.49 -27.97
N TYR A 479 36.22 6.65 -28.48
CA TYR A 479 36.99 5.58 -29.12
C TYR A 479 37.90 4.84 -28.15
N ASP A 480 38.63 5.56 -27.28
CA ASP A 480 39.59 4.98 -26.33
C ASP A 480 39.89 5.92 -25.14
N ILE A 481 40.44 5.39 -24.05
CA ILE A 481 40.86 6.12 -22.84
C ILE A 481 42.33 5.77 -22.53
N PRO A 482 43.30 6.39 -23.23
CA PRO A 482 44.72 6.05 -23.07
C PRO A 482 45.29 6.37 -21.70
N LYS A 483 44.68 7.31 -20.96
CA LYS A 483 45.13 7.72 -19.62
C LYS A 483 43.93 8.01 -18.75
N ILE A 484 43.85 7.37 -17.60
CA ILE A 484 42.93 7.70 -16.51
C ILE A 484 43.64 7.51 -15.18
N ARG A 485 43.36 8.41 -14.24
CA ARG A 485 43.85 8.39 -12.87
C ARG A 485 42.71 8.74 -11.92
N ILE A 486 42.64 8.05 -10.80
CA ILE A 486 41.74 8.34 -9.69
C ILE A 486 42.61 8.65 -8.48
N ASN A 487 42.48 9.84 -7.89
CA ASN A 487 43.35 10.36 -6.82
C ASN A 487 44.86 10.21 -7.15
N GLY A 488 45.20 10.34 -8.43
CA GLY A 488 46.58 10.20 -8.95
C GLY A 488 47.04 8.77 -9.24
N GLY A 489 46.30 7.73 -8.81
CA GLY A 489 46.60 6.31 -9.01
C GLY A 489 45.82 5.63 -10.14
N LYS A 490 46.07 4.32 -10.36
CA LYS A 490 45.33 3.45 -11.30
C LYS A 490 44.61 2.29 -10.60
N GLU A 491 44.24 2.52 -9.35
CA GLU A 491 43.66 1.51 -8.46
C GLU A 491 42.29 1.98 -7.97
N ASN A 492 41.53 1.06 -7.37
CA ASN A 492 40.26 1.38 -6.73
C ASN A 492 40.52 2.27 -5.50
N ILE A 493 39.62 3.22 -5.22
CA ILE A 493 39.62 3.88 -3.92
C ILE A 493 38.95 2.94 -2.92
N LYS A 494 39.70 2.53 -1.90
CA LYS A 494 39.15 1.77 -0.77
C LYS A 494 38.41 2.71 0.17
N ILE A 495 37.13 2.43 0.40
CA ILE A 495 36.26 3.22 1.28
C ILE A 495 36.00 2.40 2.54
N LYS A 496 36.18 3.00 3.72
CA LYS A 496 35.86 2.31 4.98
C LYS A 496 34.36 2.22 5.19
N SER A 497 33.91 1.32 6.06
CA SER A 497 32.49 1.10 6.35
C SER A 497 31.75 2.32 6.91
N TRP A 498 32.43 3.40 7.27
CA TRP A 498 31.85 4.67 7.73
C TRP A 498 32.16 5.88 6.82
N GLU A 499 32.78 5.63 5.66
CA GLU A 499 33.15 6.67 4.69
C GLU A 499 32.24 6.61 3.46
N ARG A 500 32.07 7.75 2.78
CA ARG A 500 31.33 7.83 1.51
C ARG A 500 32.18 8.52 0.46
N ALA A 501 32.23 7.95 -0.74
CA ALA A 501 32.90 8.60 -1.87
C ALA A 501 32.06 9.75 -2.44
N GLU A 502 32.68 10.87 -2.73
CA GLU A 502 32.06 11.99 -3.44
C GLU A 502 32.94 12.49 -4.57
N ALA A 503 32.34 12.79 -5.72
CA ALA A 503 33.07 13.27 -6.89
C ALA A 503 33.43 14.75 -6.72
N ARG A 504 34.70 15.06 -6.46
CA ARG A 504 35.17 16.43 -6.30
C ARG A 504 35.55 17.04 -7.64
N ASP A 505 36.71 16.68 -8.17
CA ASP A 505 37.26 17.24 -9.41
C ASP A 505 37.33 16.19 -10.52
N ILE A 506 36.73 16.48 -11.68
CA ILE A 506 36.74 15.61 -12.86
C ILE A 506 37.37 16.39 -14.01
N LYS A 507 38.63 16.08 -14.33
CA LYS A 507 39.39 16.71 -15.40
C LYS A 507 39.43 15.82 -16.62
N ILE A 508 38.83 16.30 -17.70
CA ILE A 508 38.74 15.58 -18.97
C ILE A 508 39.57 16.34 -20.00
N SER A 509 40.40 15.62 -20.75
CA SER A 509 41.14 16.15 -21.89
C SER A 509 40.86 15.30 -23.11
N THR A 510 40.40 15.91 -24.20
CA THR A 510 39.97 15.19 -25.41
C THR A 510 41.01 15.26 -26.52
N LYS A 511 41.10 14.19 -27.32
CA LYS A 511 41.90 14.10 -28.56
C LYS A 511 41.06 13.39 -29.62
N PHE A 512 41.41 13.52 -30.90
CA PHE A 512 40.73 12.81 -31.98
C PHE A 512 41.55 11.63 -32.48
N LYS A 513 40.84 10.59 -32.96
CA LYS A 513 41.38 9.41 -33.63
C LYS A 513 42.16 9.72 -34.91
#